data_AF-A0A1Y4MMC8-F1
#
_entry.id   AF-A0A1Y4MMC8-F1
#
_cell.length_a   1.000
_cell.length_b   1.000
_cell.length_c   1.000
_cell.angle_alpha   90.00
_cell.angle_beta   90.00
_cell.angle_gamma   90.00
#
_symmetry.space_group_name_H-M   'P 1'
#
loop_
_entity.id
_entity.type
_entity.pdbx_description
1 polymer ?
#
loop_
_entity_poly.entity_id
_entity_poly.type
_entity_poly.pdbx_seq_one_letter_code
_entity_poly.pdbx_strand_id
1 'polypeptide(L)'
;MKITDYEKITQLVANNVLLVDGDGGTKTILARDLLAALVAVSSSQDYLSKMDISQLTQVSSVAKDDRLLLAATDGNKGITVNDAFWGILDSVVSTEQRRNIFRGKNLGTALTSAQKAAIKDGTFKGFFIGDYWSIGDRIWRIADINYWINCGDTSCTTNHLVIMPDTVLYNAKMNETNITTGGYIGSQMYKENLENAKTIVNAAFGSANILSHREWLTNAVSNGYPTGASWYDSKIELPNEIMMYGSYVFAPSGNGSFIPYIHTINKSQLALMRIHPRFINPSRQTQWLRDVASSAGFAYADGHGNAGCLGASNSYGVRPVFGLVG
;
A
#
# COMPACT_ATOMS: atom_id res chain seq x y z
N MET A 1 -6.04 -74.39 -10.05
CA MET A 1 -6.58 -73.26 -10.84
C MET A 1 -5.46 -72.27 -11.00
N LYS A 2 -5.04 -71.97 -12.24
CA LYS A 2 -4.05 -70.94 -12.49
C LYS A 2 -4.70 -69.58 -12.21
N ILE A 3 -3.91 -68.57 -11.83
CA ILE A 3 -4.47 -67.24 -11.56
C ILE A 3 -5.16 -66.62 -12.79
N THR A 4 -4.79 -67.10 -13.99
CA THR A 4 -5.39 -66.75 -15.28
C THR A 4 -6.78 -67.32 -15.49
N ASP A 5 -7.20 -68.31 -14.70
CA ASP A 5 -8.47 -69.00 -14.85
C ASP A 5 -9.59 -68.32 -14.05
N TYR A 6 -9.25 -67.31 -13.23
CA TYR A 6 -10.23 -66.52 -12.50
C TYR A 6 -10.87 -65.46 -13.40
N GLU A 7 -12.17 -65.24 -13.19
CA GLU A 7 -12.92 -64.19 -13.85
C GLU A 7 -12.37 -62.81 -13.47
N LYS A 8 -12.11 -61.96 -14.48
CA LYS A 8 -11.56 -60.62 -14.26
C LYS A 8 -12.67 -59.68 -13.79
N ILE A 9 -12.47 -59.04 -12.66
CA ILE A 9 -13.33 -57.94 -12.20
C ILE A 9 -12.76 -56.60 -12.68
N THR A 10 -13.63 -55.67 -13.05
CA THR A 10 -13.26 -54.31 -13.49
C THR A 10 -13.49 -53.26 -12.42
N GLN A 11 -14.16 -53.63 -11.31
CA GLN A 11 -14.44 -52.76 -10.17
C GLN A 11 -14.24 -53.53 -8.87
N LEU A 12 -13.74 -52.83 -7.85
CA LEU A 12 -13.61 -53.35 -6.49
C LEU A 12 -14.77 -52.82 -5.63
N VAL A 13 -15.32 -53.68 -4.77
CA VAL A 13 -16.19 -53.31 -3.65
C VAL A 13 -15.39 -53.26 -2.35
N ALA A 14 -15.84 -52.47 -1.37
CA ALA A 14 -15.06 -52.13 -0.16
C ALA A 14 -14.60 -53.33 0.69
N ASN A 15 -15.27 -54.48 0.59
CA ASN A 15 -14.95 -55.72 1.29
C ASN A 15 -14.19 -56.75 0.43
N ASN A 16 -13.84 -56.43 -0.83
CA ASN A 16 -12.93 -57.28 -1.58
C ASN A 16 -11.59 -57.38 -0.85
N VAL A 17 -11.02 -58.58 -0.86
CA VAL A 17 -9.73 -58.90 -0.27
C VAL A 17 -8.74 -59.13 -1.40
N LEU A 18 -7.65 -58.39 -1.39
CA LEU A 18 -6.54 -58.58 -2.32
C LEU A 18 -5.42 -59.31 -1.60
N LEU A 19 -4.87 -60.33 -2.26
CA LEU A 19 -3.67 -61.01 -1.80
C LEU A 19 -2.45 -60.18 -2.19
N VAL A 20 -1.55 -59.97 -1.25
CA VAL A 20 -0.27 -59.28 -1.44
C VAL A 20 0.83 -60.25 -1.02
N ASP A 21 1.69 -60.61 -1.96
CA ASP A 21 2.82 -61.50 -1.70
C ASP A 21 4.12 -60.69 -1.58
N GLY A 22 4.97 -61.05 -0.62
CA GLY A 22 6.20 -60.32 -0.31
C GLY A 22 6.95 -60.89 0.90
N ASP A 23 7.87 -60.10 1.45
CA ASP A 23 8.67 -60.52 2.60
C ASP A 23 7.79 -60.87 3.81
N GLY A 24 7.94 -62.10 4.32
CA GLY A 24 7.09 -62.65 5.37
C GLY A 24 5.83 -63.38 4.88
N GLY A 25 5.73 -63.69 3.59
CA GLY A 25 4.70 -64.54 2.99
C GLY A 25 3.45 -63.78 2.52
N THR A 26 2.49 -64.54 1.99
CA THR A 26 1.25 -63.98 1.44
C THR A 26 0.35 -63.44 2.54
N LYS A 27 -0.01 -62.15 2.41
CA LYS A 27 -0.92 -61.43 3.31
C LYS A 27 -2.12 -60.91 2.53
N THR A 28 -3.08 -60.32 3.24
CA THR A 28 -4.30 -59.76 2.66
C THR A 28 -4.43 -58.28 2.97
N ILE A 29 -4.97 -57.49 2.03
CA ILE A 29 -5.42 -56.11 2.26
C ILE A 29 -6.84 -55.94 1.72
N LEU A 30 -7.67 -55.15 2.41
CA LEU A 30 -8.99 -54.81 1.88
C LEU A 30 -8.86 -53.78 0.76
N ALA A 31 -9.72 -53.88 -0.24
CA ALA A 31 -9.77 -52.91 -1.34
C ALA A 31 -9.93 -51.46 -0.86
N ARG A 32 -10.71 -51.24 0.22
CA ARG A 32 -10.89 -49.92 0.83
C ARG A 32 -9.59 -49.35 1.42
N ASP A 33 -8.71 -50.21 1.91
CA ASP A 33 -7.45 -49.83 2.58
C ASP A 33 -6.28 -49.78 1.59
N LEU A 34 -6.42 -50.41 0.43
CA LEU A 34 -5.39 -50.50 -0.60
C LEU A 34 -4.89 -49.13 -1.05
N LEU A 35 -5.79 -48.17 -1.26
CA LEU A 35 -5.40 -46.83 -1.69
C LEU A 35 -4.48 -46.17 -0.65
N ALA A 36 -4.84 -46.23 0.63
CA ALA A 36 -4.04 -45.65 1.70
C ALA A 36 -2.68 -46.35 1.86
N ALA A 37 -2.65 -47.68 1.75
CA ALA A 37 -1.40 -48.45 1.79
C ALA A 37 -0.49 -48.14 0.59
N LEU A 38 -1.06 -48.00 -0.60
CA LEU A 38 -0.32 -47.54 -1.79
C LEU A 38 0.23 -46.13 -1.54
N VAL A 39 -0.52 -45.23 -0.88
CA VAL A 39 -0.08 -43.85 -0.63
C VAL A 39 1.13 -43.86 0.29
N ALA A 40 1.15 -44.76 1.28
CA ALA A 40 2.25 -44.91 2.21
C ALA A 40 3.54 -45.46 1.58
N VAL A 41 3.45 -46.17 0.45
CA VAL A 41 4.62 -46.76 -0.25
C VAL A 41 4.97 -46.06 -1.56
N SER A 42 4.22 -45.04 -1.98
CA SER A 42 4.46 -44.26 -3.20
C SER A 42 4.62 -42.78 -2.89
N SER A 43 5.06 -42.00 -3.88
CA SER A 43 5.19 -40.56 -3.73
C SER A 43 3.88 -39.85 -4.06
N SER A 44 3.67 -38.65 -3.52
CA SER A 44 2.54 -37.81 -3.92
C SER A 44 2.53 -37.45 -5.42
N GLN A 45 3.68 -37.57 -6.11
CA GLN A 45 3.78 -37.37 -7.56
C GLN A 45 3.10 -38.50 -8.34
N ASP A 46 3.18 -39.73 -7.84
CA ASP A 46 2.59 -40.90 -8.50
C ASP A 46 1.07 -40.79 -8.58
N TYR A 47 0.43 -40.27 -7.53
CA TYR A 47 -1.02 -39.99 -7.51
C TYR A 47 -1.44 -38.90 -8.49
N LEU A 48 -0.75 -37.76 -8.46
CA LEU A 48 -1.07 -36.64 -9.33
C LEU A 48 -0.88 -37.00 -10.81
N SER A 49 0.11 -37.85 -11.13
CA SER A 49 0.35 -38.33 -12.50
C SER A 49 -0.81 -39.16 -13.07
N LYS A 50 -1.64 -39.76 -12.20
CA LYS A 50 -2.79 -40.59 -12.58
C LYS A 50 -4.12 -39.85 -12.49
N MET A 51 -4.14 -38.64 -11.90
CA MET A 51 -5.35 -37.84 -11.79
C MET A 51 -5.66 -37.18 -13.13
N ASP A 52 -6.78 -37.57 -13.75
CA ASP A 52 -7.31 -36.89 -14.92
C ASP A 52 -8.16 -35.69 -14.49
N ILE A 53 -7.60 -34.49 -14.58
CA ILE A 53 -8.27 -33.23 -14.22
C ILE A 53 -9.56 -33.03 -15.02
N SER A 54 -9.68 -33.60 -16.23
CA SER A 54 -10.88 -33.45 -17.06
C SER A 54 -12.11 -34.17 -16.50
N GLN A 55 -11.92 -35.10 -15.56
CA GLN A 55 -13.01 -35.81 -14.87
C GLN A 55 -13.53 -35.05 -13.65
N LEU A 56 -12.83 -33.99 -13.20
CA LEU A 56 -13.30 -33.14 -12.12
C LEU A 56 -14.44 -32.25 -12.63
N THR A 57 -15.39 -31.94 -11.75
CA THR A 57 -16.45 -30.97 -12.05
C THR A 57 -15.82 -29.61 -12.31
N GLN A 58 -15.98 -29.10 -13.53
CA GLN A 58 -15.51 -27.76 -13.88
C GLN A 58 -16.28 -26.71 -13.08
N VAL A 59 -15.55 -25.78 -12.48
CA VAL A 59 -16.10 -24.56 -11.88
C VAL A 59 -15.68 -23.35 -12.72
N SER A 60 -16.57 -22.35 -12.85
CA SER A 60 -16.31 -21.11 -13.58
C SER A 60 -16.00 -19.91 -12.66
N SER A 61 -15.98 -20.14 -11.35
CA SER A 61 -15.67 -19.14 -10.34
C SER A 61 -14.99 -19.80 -9.15
N VAL A 62 -14.33 -18.98 -8.33
CA VAL A 62 -13.65 -19.40 -7.10
C VAL A 62 -14.09 -18.53 -5.94
N ALA A 63 -14.25 -19.12 -4.76
CA ALA A 63 -14.39 -18.41 -3.50
C ALA A 63 -13.02 -18.07 -2.92
N LYS A 64 -12.94 -16.98 -2.13
CA LYS A 64 -11.70 -16.56 -1.49
C LYS A 64 -11.06 -17.65 -0.61
N ASP A 65 -11.89 -18.52 -0.04
CA ASP A 65 -11.51 -19.57 0.90
C ASP A 65 -11.33 -20.94 0.21
N ASP A 66 -11.62 -21.03 -1.10
CA ASP A 66 -11.28 -22.21 -1.90
C ASP A 66 -9.77 -22.45 -1.86
N ARG A 67 -9.36 -23.70 -1.97
CA ARG A 67 -7.95 -24.08 -1.84
C ARG A 67 -7.36 -24.49 -3.18
N LEU A 68 -6.19 -23.95 -3.46
CA LEU A 68 -5.30 -24.40 -4.51
C LEU A 68 -4.24 -25.31 -3.90
N LEU A 69 -3.84 -26.34 -4.66
CA LEU A 69 -2.69 -27.17 -4.32
C LEU A 69 -1.42 -26.46 -4.75
N LEU A 70 -0.49 -26.28 -3.81
CA LEU A 70 0.84 -25.72 -4.04
C LEU A 70 1.86 -26.85 -3.90
N ALA A 71 2.55 -27.19 -4.99
CA ALA A 71 3.69 -28.08 -4.94
C ALA A 71 4.90 -27.31 -4.40
N ALA A 72 5.32 -27.61 -3.16
CA ALA A 72 6.51 -27.04 -2.54
C ALA A 72 7.62 -28.09 -2.39
N THR A 73 8.86 -27.62 -2.20
CA THR A 73 10.04 -28.48 -2.05
C THR A 73 9.96 -29.40 -0.82
N ASP A 74 9.21 -29.00 0.21
CA ASP A 74 8.94 -29.77 1.43
C ASP A 74 7.58 -30.48 1.41
N GLY A 75 7.01 -30.68 0.21
CA GLY A 75 5.76 -31.40 0.00
C GLY A 75 4.61 -30.51 -0.48
N ASN A 76 3.51 -31.15 -0.89
CA ASN A 76 2.33 -30.45 -1.35
C ASN A 76 1.59 -29.76 -0.18
N LYS A 77 1.24 -28.48 -0.36
CA LYS A 77 0.53 -27.65 0.62
C LYS A 77 -0.79 -27.16 0.04
N GLY A 78 -1.75 -26.82 0.89
CA GLY A 78 -2.95 -26.08 0.49
C GLY A 78 -2.77 -24.59 0.75
N ILE A 79 -3.17 -23.75 -0.19
CA ILE A 79 -3.23 -22.30 -0.04
C ILE A 79 -4.61 -21.80 -0.46
N THR A 80 -5.18 -20.83 0.25
CA THR A 80 -6.47 -20.26 -0.17
C THR A 80 -6.30 -19.44 -1.45
N VAL A 81 -7.35 -19.28 -2.24
CA VAL A 81 -7.32 -18.45 -3.45
C VAL A 81 -6.90 -17.02 -3.13
N ASN A 82 -7.41 -16.44 -2.04
CA ASN A 82 -7.02 -15.09 -1.63
C ASN A 82 -5.54 -15.01 -1.23
N ASP A 83 -5.05 -15.97 -0.44
CA ASP A 83 -3.65 -15.97 -0.03
C ASP A 83 -2.72 -16.26 -1.22
N ALA A 84 -3.16 -17.10 -2.17
CA ALA A 84 -2.42 -17.37 -3.39
C ALA A 84 -2.33 -16.13 -4.27
N PHE A 85 -3.44 -15.43 -4.49
CA PHE A 85 -3.46 -14.19 -5.27
C PHE A 85 -2.48 -13.15 -4.69
N TRP A 86 -2.62 -12.83 -3.40
CA TRP A 86 -1.75 -11.83 -2.77
C TRP A 86 -0.31 -12.32 -2.58
N GLY A 87 -0.10 -13.61 -2.30
CA GLY A 87 1.23 -14.19 -2.14
C GLY A 87 2.01 -14.24 -3.45
N ILE A 88 1.35 -14.58 -4.56
CA ILE A 88 1.96 -14.52 -5.90
C ILE A 88 2.32 -13.08 -6.23
N LEU A 89 1.37 -12.14 -6.10
CA LEU A 89 1.65 -10.72 -6.34
C LEU A 89 2.84 -10.27 -5.49
N ASP A 90 2.84 -10.59 -4.20
CA ASP A 90 3.91 -10.20 -3.30
C ASP A 90 5.28 -10.84 -3.62
N SER A 91 5.29 -11.99 -4.27
CA SER A 91 6.53 -12.68 -4.63
C SER A 91 7.09 -12.25 -5.99
N VAL A 92 6.24 -11.82 -6.93
CA VAL A 92 6.66 -11.68 -8.34
C VAL A 92 6.52 -10.28 -8.91
N VAL A 93 5.65 -9.41 -8.36
CA VAL A 93 5.48 -8.07 -8.92
C VAL A 93 6.61 -7.13 -8.50
N SER A 94 7.05 -6.30 -9.44
CA SER A 94 8.07 -5.30 -9.16
C SER A 94 7.53 -4.19 -8.26
N THR A 95 8.44 -3.44 -7.61
CA THR A 95 8.07 -2.29 -6.79
C THR A 95 7.27 -1.24 -7.58
N GLU A 96 7.63 -1.01 -8.84
CA GLU A 96 6.92 -0.09 -9.75
C GLU A 96 5.49 -0.57 -10.04
N GLN A 97 5.29 -1.89 -10.16
CA GLN A 97 3.96 -2.46 -10.34
C GLN A 97 3.11 -2.37 -9.07
N ARG A 98 3.71 -2.52 -7.88
CA ARG A 98 3.00 -2.34 -6.59
C ARG A 98 2.35 -0.97 -6.47
N ARG A 99 2.99 0.07 -7.03
CA ARG A 99 2.44 1.45 -7.11
C ARG A 99 1.14 1.54 -7.92
N ASN A 100 0.74 0.50 -8.63
CA ASN A 100 -0.49 0.46 -9.45
C ASN A 100 -1.55 -0.52 -8.90
N ILE A 101 -1.31 -1.17 -7.76
CA ILE A 101 -2.19 -2.21 -7.21
C ILE A 101 -2.71 -1.76 -5.85
N PHE A 102 -4.03 -1.63 -5.72
CA PHE A 102 -4.69 -1.37 -4.44
C PHE A 102 -5.04 -2.68 -3.73
N ARG A 103 -4.81 -2.73 -2.41
CA ARG A 103 -5.20 -3.87 -1.56
C ARG A 103 -6.08 -3.46 -0.38
N GLY A 104 -5.66 -2.47 0.41
CA GLY A 104 -6.46 -2.02 1.55
C GLY A 104 -6.42 -2.95 2.77
N LYS A 105 -5.31 -3.65 3.00
CA LYS A 105 -5.14 -4.55 4.15
C LYS A 105 -4.68 -3.78 5.39
N ASN A 106 -5.20 -4.15 6.56
CA ASN A 106 -4.65 -3.72 7.84
C ASN A 106 -3.33 -4.45 8.12
N LEU A 107 -2.25 -3.69 8.30
CA LEU A 107 -0.88 -4.13 8.52
C LEU A 107 -0.56 -4.32 10.00
N GLY A 108 -1.50 -4.01 10.89
CA GLY A 108 -1.37 -4.13 12.34
C GLY A 108 -1.48 -2.79 13.06
N THR A 109 -1.10 -2.81 14.34
CA THR A 109 -1.23 -1.68 15.27
C THR A 109 0.07 -0.93 15.52
N ALA A 110 1.18 -1.35 14.90
CA ALA A 110 2.48 -0.71 14.96
C ALA A 110 3.35 -1.13 13.75
N LEU A 111 4.40 -0.35 13.49
CA LEU A 111 5.43 -0.70 12.49
C LEU A 111 6.40 -1.74 13.05
N THR A 112 6.36 -2.96 12.52
CA THR A 112 7.17 -4.09 13.02
C THR A 112 8.59 -4.11 12.45
N SER A 113 9.51 -4.82 13.11
CA SER A 113 10.89 -4.95 12.61
C SER A 113 10.98 -5.60 11.22
N ALA A 114 10.10 -6.56 10.89
CA ALA A 114 10.04 -7.18 9.58
C ALA A 114 9.54 -6.20 8.50
N GLN A 115 8.54 -5.38 8.84
CA GLN A 115 8.05 -4.31 7.99
C GLN A 115 9.14 -3.27 7.70
N LYS A 116 9.89 -2.88 8.72
CA LYS A 116 11.06 -1.99 8.58
C LYS A 116 12.11 -2.56 7.64
N ALA A 117 12.53 -3.81 7.85
CA ALA A 117 13.49 -4.47 6.97
C ALA A 117 13.02 -4.46 5.50
N ALA A 118 11.75 -4.79 5.25
CA ALA A 118 11.21 -4.79 3.89
C ALA A 118 11.18 -3.39 3.23
N ILE A 119 10.95 -2.31 3.99
CA ILE A 119 11.05 -0.93 3.51
C ILE A 119 12.50 -0.59 3.22
N LYS A 120 13.41 -0.82 4.19
CA LYS A 120 14.83 -0.48 4.10
C LYS A 120 15.49 -1.13 2.89
N ASP A 121 15.23 -2.41 2.68
CA ASP A 121 15.79 -3.20 1.57
C ASP A 121 15.17 -2.83 0.20
N GLY A 122 14.13 -1.99 0.17
CA GLY A 122 13.45 -1.57 -1.06
C GLY A 122 12.62 -2.65 -1.74
N THR A 123 12.46 -3.81 -1.08
CA THR A 123 11.66 -4.93 -1.61
C THR A 123 10.16 -4.66 -1.49
N PHE A 124 9.77 -3.89 -0.47
CA PHE A 124 8.38 -3.58 -0.11
C PHE A 124 7.48 -4.83 -0.03
N LYS A 125 8.06 -5.99 0.31
CA LYS A 125 7.29 -7.22 0.53
C LYS A 125 6.26 -6.99 1.63
N GLY A 126 5.06 -7.47 1.39
CA GLY A 126 3.91 -7.29 2.26
C GLY A 126 3.21 -5.93 2.13
N PHE A 127 3.68 -5.00 1.28
CA PHE A 127 3.06 -3.67 1.11
C PHE A 127 2.49 -3.46 -0.30
N PHE A 128 1.29 -2.88 -0.32
CA PHE A 128 0.58 -2.43 -1.51
C PHE A 128 -0.10 -1.08 -1.23
N ILE A 129 -0.46 -0.36 -2.30
CA ILE A 129 -1.15 0.92 -2.16
C ILE A 129 -2.46 0.73 -1.41
N GLY A 130 -2.74 1.66 -0.50
CA GLY A 130 -3.94 1.64 0.31
C GLY A 130 -3.91 0.71 1.52
N ASP A 131 -2.90 -0.14 1.67
CA ASP A 131 -2.68 -0.81 2.96
C ASP A 131 -2.45 0.22 4.08
N TYR A 132 -2.70 -0.17 5.32
CA TYR A 132 -2.72 0.79 6.42
C TYR A 132 -2.38 0.18 7.76
N TRP A 133 -1.89 1.00 8.68
CA TRP A 133 -1.84 0.67 10.10
C TRP A 133 -3.01 1.29 10.83
N SER A 134 -3.51 0.60 11.86
CA SER A 134 -4.49 1.14 12.81
C SER A 134 -3.78 1.40 14.14
N ILE A 135 -3.21 2.59 14.31
CA ILE A 135 -2.39 2.94 15.50
C ILE A 135 -3.20 3.90 16.37
N GLY A 136 -3.56 3.44 17.56
CA GLY A 136 -4.53 4.14 18.40
C GLY A 136 -5.91 4.18 17.73
N ASP A 137 -6.50 5.37 17.66
CA ASP A 137 -7.78 5.67 17.02
C ASP A 137 -7.64 6.09 15.54
N ARG A 138 -6.43 6.02 14.97
CA ARG A 138 -6.11 6.55 13.64
C ARG A 138 -5.74 5.48 12.64
N ILE A 139 -6.22 5.66 11.41
CA ILE A 139 -5.81 4.90 10.24
C ILE A 139 -4.71 5.68 9.50
N TRP A 140 -3.57 5.03 9.30
CA TRP A 140 -2.40 5.55 8.60
C TRP A 140 -2.17 4.76 7.31
N ARG A 141 -2.43 5.37 6.16
CA ARG A 141 -2.55 4.66 4.89
C ARG A 141 -1.38 4.94 3.97
N ILE A 142 -0.91 3.89 3.28
CA ILE A 142 0.09 3.99 2.22
C ILE A 142 -0.53 4.71 1.02
N ALA A 143 -0.07 5.93 0.78
CA ALA A 143 -0.48 6.78 -0.33
C ALA A 143 0.40 6.57 -1.58
N ASP A 144 1.67 6.23 -1.40
CA ASP A 144 2.62 5.99 -2.49
C ASP A 144 3.86 5.19 -2.00
N ILE A 145 4.74 4.79 -2.91
CA ILE A 145 6.00 4.07 -2.65
C ILE A 145 7.13 4.80 -3.39
N ASN A 146 8.22 5.13 -2.68
CA ASN A 146 9.41 5.78 -3.23
C ASN A 146 9.14 7.06 -4.05
N TYR A 147 8.10 7.83 -3.69
CA TYR A 147 7.66 9.01 -4.43
C TYR A 147 8.76 10.07 -4.59
N TRP A 148 9.60 10.24 -3.57
CA TRP A 148 10.69 11.22 -3.56
C TRP A 148 12.05 10.67 -3.98
N ILE A 149 12.15 9.40 -4.43
CA ILE A 149 13.44 8.85 -4.87
C ILE A 149 14.00 9.69 -6.03
N ASN A 150 15.31 9.97 -6.01
CA ASN A 150 16.00 10.82 -6.99
C ASN A 150 15.43 12.24 -7.13
N CYS A 151 14.80 12.76 -6.08
CA CYS A 151 14.33 14.14 -6.00
C CYS A 151 15.15 14.94 -4.97
N GLY A 152 15.12 16.27 -5.08
CA GLY A 152 15.85 17.19 -4.21
C GLY A 152 17.02 17.93 -4.90
N ASP A 153 17.53 18.99 -4.28
CA ASP A 153 18.88 19.53 -4.58
C ASP A 153 19.98 18.55 -4.19
N THR A 154 19.71 17.73 -3.17
CA THR A 154 20.44 16.49 -2.89
C THR A 154 19.51 15.31 -3.11
N SER A 155 19.95 14.35 -3.92
CA SER A 155 19.15 13.18 -4.29
C SER A 155 18.72 12.38 -3.05
N CYS A 156 17.42 12.19 -2.87
CA CYS A 156 16.90 11.23 -1.91
C CYS A 156 17.09 9.80 -2.45
N THR A 157 17.86 9.00 -1.73
CA THR A 157 18.17 7.59 -2.06
C THR A 157 17.55 6.59 -1.09
N THR A 158 16.90 7.07 -0.03
CA THR A 158 16.33 6.21 1.02
C THR A 158 14.98 5.66 0.59
N ASN A 159 14.84 4.34 0.64
CA ASN A 159 13.58 3.66 0.38
C ASN A 159 12.53 4.03 1.43
N HIS A 160 11.31 4.37 0.98
CA HIS A 160 10.24 4.85 1.86
C HIS A 160 8.84 4.52 1.32
N LEU A 161 7.90 4.37 2.24
CA LEU A 161 6.47 4.42 1.95
C LEU A 161 5.97 5.85 2.20
N VAL A 162 5.13 6.40 1.33
CA VAL A 162 4.47 7.69 1.58
C VAL A 162 3.17 7.42 2.34
N ILE A 163 3.01 8.06 3.48
CA ILE A 163 1.89 7.84 4.39
C ILE A 163 1.04 9.10 4.53
N MET A 164 -0.28 8.92 4.59
CA MET A 164 -1.24 9.95 5.00
C MET A 164 -2.25 9.34 5.98
N PRO A 165 -2.68 10.06 7.02
CA PRO A 165 -3.81 9.62 7.84
C PRO A 165 -5.11 9.67 7.02
N ASP A 166 -6.11 8.86 7.34
CA ASP A 166 -7.42 8.94 6.66
C ASP A 166 -8.25 10.16 7.14
N THR A 167 -8.04 10.60 8.38
CA THR A 167 -8.73 11.78 8.93
C THR A 167 -7.74 12.91 9.16
N VAL A 168 -8.25 14.14 9.18
CA VAL A 168 -7.45 15.30 9.62
C VAL A 168 -7.06 15.08 11.08
N LEU A 169 -5.83 15.44 11.46
CA LEU A 169 -5.33 15.20 12.81
C LEU A 169 -5.92 16.18 13.83
N TYR A 170 -6.15 17.42 13.40
CA TYR A 170 -6.73 18.54 14.12
C TYR A 170 -7.03 19.67 13.12
N ASN A 171 -7.69 20.74 13.56
CA ASN A 171 -7.89 21.94 12.76
C ASN A 171 -6.94 23.05 13.20
N ALA A 172 -6.41 23.80 12.24
CA ALA A 172 -5.57 24.96 12.48
C ALA A 172 -5.69 25.98 11.34
N LYS A 173 -5.21 27.21 11.60
CA LYS A 173 -5.12 28.28 10.61
C LYS A 173 -3.80 28.22 9.85
N MET A 174 -3.80 28.76 8.64
CA MET A 174 -2.54 29.03 7.93
C MET A 174 -1.82 30.23 8.55
N ASN A 175 -2.56 31.28 8.88
CA ASN A 175 -2.08 32.50 9.57
C ASN A 175 -3.22 33.11 10.41
N GLU A 176 -2.92 34.01 11.35
CA GLU A 176 -3.98 34.68 12.14
C GLU A 176 -4.87 35.62 11.31
N THR A 177 -4.33 36.25 10.27
CA THR A 177 -5.05 37.12 9.33
C THR A 177 -4.93 36.58 7.90
N ASN A 178 -5.76 37.08 6.99
CA ASN A 178 -5.78 36.69 5.58
C ASN A 178 -4.60 37.29 4.81
N ILE A 179 -3.41 36.80 5.12
CA ILE A 179 -2.15 37.15 4.47
C ILE A 179 -1.40 35.87 4.09
N THR A 180 -0.66 35.92 2.99
CA THR A 180 0.24 34.83 2.56
C THR A 180 1.71 35.27 2.49
N THR A 181 2.04 36.46 3.02
CA THR A 181 3.41 36.98 3.10
C THR A 181 4.35 35.96 3.74
N GLY A 182 5.49 35.70 3.09
CA GLY A 182 6.44 34.67 3.49
C GLY A 182 6.09 33.26 2.99
N GLY A 183 4.99 33.08 2.25
CA GLY A 183 4.60 31.79 1.68
C GLY A 183 4.27 30.74 2.74
N TYR A 184 4.40 29.47 2.37
CA TYR A 184 4.15 28.35 3.26
C TYR A 184 5.15 28.34 4.44
N ILE A 185 6.44 28.53 4.18
CA ILE A 185 7.47 28.57 5.23
C ILE A 185 7.24 29.72 6.22
N GLY A 186 6.79 30.87 5.72
CA GLY A 186 6.48 32.04 6.53
C GLY A 186 5.21 31.91 7.36
N SER A 187 4.35 30.94 7.04
CA SER A 187 3.05 30.77 7.66
C SER A 187 3.13 30.32 9.12
N GLN A 188 2.12 30.67 9.91
CA GLN A 188 1.92 30.13 11.25
C GLN A 188 1.71 28.62 11.22
N MET A 189 1.10 28.09 10.14
CA MET A 189 0.99 26.64 9.95
C MET A 189 2.35 25.95 10.05
N TYR A 190 3.32 26.40 9.25
CA TYR A 190 4.64 25.78 9.20
C TYR A 190 5.45 26.00 10.48
N LYS A 191 5.41 27.22 11.03
CA LYS A 191 6.24 27.62 12.18
C LYS A 191 5.76 27.05 13.52
N GLU A 192 4.46 26.88 13.68
CA GLU A 192 3.86 26.56 14.98
C GLU A 192 2.92 25.37 14.87
N ASN A 193 1.89 25.47 14.01
CA ASN A 193 0.79 24.51 14.07
C ASN A 193 1.20 23.11 13.64
N LEU A 194 2.15 22.96 12.71
CA LEU A 194 2.60 21.65 12.19
C LEU A 194 3.40 20.82 13.21
N GLU A 195 3.93 21.44 14.27
CA GLU A 195 4.63 20.72 15.35
C GLU A 195 3.74 19.71 16.07
N ASN A 196 2.43 19.99 16.16
CA ASN A 196 1.48 19.03 16.71
C ASN A 196 1.34 17.79 15.80
N ALA A 197 1.25 17.97 14.48
CA ALA A 197 1.25 16.86 13.53
C ALA A 197 2.55 16.04 13.62
N LYS A 198 3.71 16.72 13.75
CA LYS A 198 5.00 16.05 13.96
C LYS A 198 5.00 15.20 15.22
N THR A 199 4.49 15.73 16.33
CA THR A 199 4.34 14.99 17.60
C THR A 199 3.48 13.75 17.43
N ILE A 200 2.29 13.86 16.81
CA ILE A 200 1.36 12.75 16.61
C ILE A 200 1.98 11.65 15.73
N VAL A 201 2.60 12.01 14.61
CA VAL A 201 3.24 11.05 13.70
C VAL A 201 4.44 10.37 14.37
N ASN A 202 5.27 11.13 15.09
CA ASN A 202 6.41 10.58 15.82
C ASN A 202 5.97 9.64 16.96
N ALA A 203 4.84 9.91 17.61
CA ALA A 203 4.27 8.99 18.60
C ALA A 203 3.78 7.68 17.96
N ALA A 204 3.23 7.74 16.74
CA ALA A 204 2.73 6.56 16.05
C ALA A 204 3.85 5.67 15.47
N PHE A 205 4.90 6.27 14.91
CA PHE A 205 5.92 5.54 14.14
C PHE A 205 7.34 5.64 14.70
N GLY A 206 7.60 6.55 15.64
CA GLY A 206 8.95 6.88 16.11
C GLY A 206 9.71 7.75 15.12
N SER A 207 10.31 8.85 15.60
CA SER A 207 10.99 9.85 14.77
C SER A 207 12.17 9.32 13.94
N ALA A 208 12.80 8.23 14.40
CA ALA A 208 13.87 7.55 13.68
C ALA A 208 13.39 6.85 12.39
N ASN A 209 12.09 6.59 12.28
CA ASN A 209 11.49 5.92 11.11
C ASN A 209 10.79 6.91 10.18
N ILE A 210 11.03 8.22 10.33
CA ILE A 210 10.48 9.27 9.46
C ILE A 210 11.57 9.76 8.52
N LEU A 211 11.30 9.71 7.22
CA LEU A 211 12.20 10.20 6.17
C LEU A 211 12.49 11.69 6.39
N SER A 212 13.75 12.07 6.23
CA SER A 212 14.13 13.45 5.97
C SER A 212 14.54 13.55 4.51
N HIS A 213 13.88 14.42 3.73
CA HIS A 213 14.24 14.66 2.34
C HIS A 213 14.30 16.16 2.05
N ARG A 214 14.93 16.50 0.93
CA ARG A 214 15.03 17.87 0.44
C ARG A 214 13.75 18.24 -0.30
N GLU A 215 13.06 19.24 0.21
CA GLU A 215 11.80 19.73 -0.35
C GLU A 215 11.95 21.20 -0.77
N TRP A 216 11.35 21.55 -1.90
CA TRP A 216 11.34 22.91 -2.40
C TRP A 216 10.07 23.62 -1.96
N LEU A 217 10.19 24.60 -1.06
CA LEU A 217 9.05 25.23 -0.39
C LEU A 217 9.05 26.75 -0.59
N THR A 218 7.86 27.30 -0.85
CA THR A 218 7.63 28.74 -1.01
C THR A 218 7.91 29.50 0.28
N ASN A 219 8.75 30.53 0.20
CA ASN A 219 9.19 31.36 1.33
C ASN A 219 8.98 32.87 1.12
N ALA A 220 8.46 33.28 -0.03
CA ALA A 220 8.09 34.67 -0.29
C ALA A 220 6.87 34.75 -1.22
N VAL A 221 6.01 35.75 -0.96
CA VAL A 221 4.82 36.04 -1.77
C VAL A 221 4.70 37.55 -1.93
N SER A 222 4.46 37.99 -3.16
CA SER A 222 4.18 39.39 -3.50
C SER A 222 2.95 39.47 -4.41
N ASN A 223 2.00 40.33 -4.09
CA ASN A 223 0.76 40.51 -4.86
C ASN A 223 0.00 39.19 -5.15
N GLY A 224 0.07 38.25 -4.21
CA GLY A 224 -0.58 36.94 -4.31
C GLY A 224 0.15 35.90 -5.16
N TYR A 225 1.35 36.22 -5.63
CA TYR A 225 2.20 35.30 -6.35
C TYR A 225 3.36 34.81 -5.49
N PRO A 226 3.64 33.49 -5.43
CA PRO A 226 4.92 32.95 -4.98
C PRO A 226 6.08 33.61 -5.73
N THR A 227 6.90 34.38 -5.02
CA THR A 227 8.06 35.11 -5.58
C THR A 227 9.40 34.56 -5.11
N GLY A 228 9.39 33.62 -4.17
CA GLY A 228 10.59 32.97 -3.68
C GLY A 228 10.30 31.59 -3.11
N ALA A 229 11.28 30.71 -3.25
CA ALA A 229 11.30 29.38 -2.66
C ALA A 229 12.75 28.97 -2.39
N SER A 230 12.95 27.98 -1.51
CA SER A 230 14.26 27.45 -1.18
C SER A 230 14.17 25.97 -0.81
N TRP A 231 15.32 25.31 -0.76
CA TRP A 231 15.42 23.92 -0.33
C TRP A 231 15.48 23.82 1.19
N TYR A 232 14.61 22.98 1.76
CA TYR A 232 14.53 22.72 3.20
C TYR A 232 14.58 21.22 3.47
N ASP A 233 15.12 20.84 4.63
CA ASP A 233 14.94 19.48 5.14
C ASP A 233 13.51 19.34 5.66
N SER A 234 12.74 18.48 5.00
CA SER A 234 11.35 18.22 5.33
C SER A 234 11.17 16.79 5.82
N LYS A 235 10.25 16.63 6.77
CA LYS A 235 9.89 15.31 7.33
C LYS A 235 8.40 15.04 7.21
N ILE A 236 7.60 16.00 7.68
CA ILE A 236 6.14 15.89 7.79
C ILE A 236 5.60 17.23 7.35
N GLU A 237 4.85 17.26 6.25
CA GLU A 237 4.37 18.48 5.61
C GLU A 237 2.90 18.37 5.23
N LEU A 238 2.23 19.50 4.97
CA LEU A 238 0.97 19.46 4.23
C LEU A 238 1.23 19.06 2.77
N PRO A 239 0.37 18.23 2.16
CA PRO A 239 0.47 17.92 0.74
C PRO A 239 0.20 19.17 -0.10
N ASN A 240 0.64 19.15 -1.36
CA ASN A 240 0.28 20.16 -2.34
C ASN A 240 -0.84 19.69 -3.28
N GLU A 241 -1.34 20.60 -4.11
CA GLU A 241 -2.38 20.32 -5.10
C GLU A 241 -1.99 19.20 -6.06
N ILE A 242 -0.74 19.14 -6.52
CA ILE A 242 -0.29 18.08 -7.44
C ILE A 242 -0.38 16.71 -6.79
N MET A 243 0.05 16.54 -5.53
CA MET A 243 -0.04 15.27 -4.82
C MET A 243 -1.49 14.80 -4.68
N MET A 244 -2.43 15.73 -4.49
CA MET A 244 -3.85 15.43 -4.26
C MET A 244 -4.63 15.26 -5.57
N TYR A 245 -4.49 16.17 -6.52
CA TYR A 245 -5.31 16.31 -7.71
C TYR A 245 -4.56 16.01 -9.03
N GLY A 246 -3.24 15.87 -8.99
CA GLY A 246 -2.41 15.60 -10.17
C GLY A 246 -2.03 16.85 -10.98
N SER A 247 -2.54 18.02 -10.61
CA SER A 247 -2.16 19.31 -11.17
C SER A 247 -2.32 20.41 -10.12
N TYR A 248 -1.78 21.59 -10.41
CA TYR A 248 -2.26 22.81 -9.76
C TYR A 248 -3.68 23.11 -10.20
N VAL A 249 -4.52 23.58 -9.28
CA VAL A 249 -5.91 23.99 -9.57
C VAL A 249 -6.08 25.47 -9.23
N PHE A 250 -5.54 25.91 -8.10
CA PHE A 250 -5.62 27.29 -7.60
C PHE A 250 -4.28 28.02 -7.53
N ALA A 251 -3.14 27.31 -7.59
CA ALA A 251 -1.86 27.98 -7.64
C ALA A 251 -1.83 29.01 -8.79
N PRO A 252 -1.35 30.24 -8.53
CA PRO A 252 -1.43 31.30 -9.51
C PRO A 252 -0.54 30.98 -10.72
N SER A 253 -1.09 31.16 -11.91
CA SER A 253 -0.37 30.98 -13.18
C SER A 253 0.53 32.19 -13.49
N GLY A 254 1.60 31.95 -14.25
CA GLY A 254 2.37 33.03 -14.86
C GLY A 254 1.60 33.75 -15.97
N ASN A 255 2.02 34.96 -16.31
CA ASN A 255 1.37 35.81 -17.32
C ASN A 255 2.31 36.12 -18.51
N GLY A 256 3.41 35.38 -18.67
CA GLY A 256 4.41 35.58 -19.72
C GLY A 256 5.49 36.60 -19.38
N SER A 257 5.23 37.56 -18.48
CA SER A 257 6.25 38.49 -17.96
C SER A 257 6.73 38.11 -16.55
N PHE A 258 5.89 37.42 -15.80
CA PHE A 258 6.18 36.91 -14.47
C PHE A 258 5.96 35.40 -14.41
N ILE A 259 6.90 34.68 -13.79
CA ILE A 259 6.85 33.24 -13.55
C ILE A 259 6.81 33.01 -12.03
N PRO A 260 5.67 32.54 -11.48
CA PRO A 260 5.56 32.21 -10.06
C PRO A 260 6.47 31.06 -9.66
N TYR A 261 6.97 31.09 -8.42
CA TYR A 261 7.76 30.01 -7.81
C TYR A 261 6.87 28.84 -7.36
N ILE A 262 6.20 28.21 -8.33
CA ILE A 262 5.30 27.06 -8.15
C ILE A 262 5.89 25.75 -8.69
N HIS A 263 7.15 25.72 -9.13
CA HIS A 263 7.79 24.44 -9.45
C HIS A 263 8.05 23.64 -8.17
N THR A 264 7.94 22.32 -8.25
CA THR A 264 8.04 21.43 -7.08
C THR A 264 8.51 20.04 -7.49
N ILE A 265 9.15 19.31 -6.57
CA ILE A 265 9.53 17.91 -6.80
C ILE A 265 8.34 16.95 -6.68
N ASN A 266 7.22 17.43 -6.14
CA ASN A 266 5.99 16.66 -5.97
C ASN A 266 5.21 16.65 -7.28
N LYS A 267 5.78 15.91 -8.23
CA LYS A 267 5.56 16.02 -9.68
C LYS A 267 4.40 15.20 -10.23
N SER A 268 3.67 14.47 -9.39
CA SER A 268 2.52 13.65 -9.83
C SER A 268 1.51 13.43 -8.72
N GLN A 269 0.28 13.09 -9.08
CA GLN A 269 -0.71 12.63 -8.11
C GLN A 269 -0.17 11.41 -7.35
N LEU A 270 -0.41 11.36 -6.05
CA LEU A 270 -0.10 10.19 -5.23
C LEU A 270 -0.85 8.98 -5.77
N ALA A 271 -0.18 7.84 -5.82
CA ALA A 271 -0.69 6.61 -6.41
C ALA A 271 -2.08 6.22 -5.87
N LEU A 272 -2.29 6.35 -4.56
CA LEU A 272 -3.57 6.07 -3.91
C LEU A 272 -4.71 6.93 -4.47
N MET A 273 -4.49 8.24 -4.61
CA MET A 273 -5.48 9.19 -5.11
C MET A 273 -5.74 8.97 -6.60
N ARG A 274 -4.73 8.54 -7.35
CA ARG A 274 -4.86 8.19 -8.77
C ARG A 274 -5.69 6.92 -8.99
N ILE A 275 -5.44 5.86 -8.22
CA ILE A 275 -6.16 4.58 -8.37
C ILE A 275 -7.56 4.67 -7.76
N HIS A 276 -7.70 5.38 -6.63
CA HIS A 276 -8.96 5.55 -5.91
C HIS A 276 -9.14 6.99 -5.43
N PRO A 277 -9.70 7.87 -6.29
CA PRO A 277 -9.87 9.32 -6.01
C PRO A 277 -10.63 9.65 -4.73
N ARG A 278 -11.46 8.74 -4.20
CA ARG A 278 -12.13 8.90 -2.91
C ARG A 278 -11.15 9.19 -1.74
N PHE A 279 -9.89 8.81 -1.86
CA PHE A 279 -8.88 9.05 -0.81
C PHE A 279 -8.27 10.46 -0.84
N ILE A 280 -8.59 11.28 -1.85
CA ILE A 280 -8.34 12.73 -1.79
C ILE A 280 -9.02 13.28 -0.53
N ASN A 281 -10.25 12.83 -0.25
CA ASN A 281 -10.96 13.17 0.96
C ASN A 281 -11.81 12.00 1.50
N PRO A 282 -11.20 11.02 2.19
CA PRO A 282 -11.90 9.79 2.57
C PRO A 282 -12.94 10.02 3.69
N SER A 283 -12.82 11.13 4.43
CA SER A 283 -13.69 11.46 5.58
C SER A 283 -14.53 12.72 5.36
N ARG A 284 -14.55 13.28 4.13
CA ARG A 284 -15.28 14.51 3.76
C ARG A 284 -14.94 15.72 4.65
N GLN A 285 -13.68 15.86 5.04
CA GLN A 285 -13.19 16.98 5.86
C GLN A 285 -12.43 17.98 4.99
N THR A 286 -12.74 19.28 5.14
CA THR A 286 -11.95 20.33 4.49
C THR A 286 -10.56 20.38 5.12
N GLN A 287 -9.51 20.27 4.31
CA GLN A 287 -8.12 20.14 4.75
C GLN A 287 -7.21 21.08 3.96
N TRP A 288 -6.27 21.74 4.65
CA TRP A 288 -5.32 22.65 4.03
C TRP A 288 -4.33 21.91 3.11
N LEU A 289 -3.96 22.58 2.02
CA LEU A 289 -2.82 22.26 1.19
C LEU A 289 -1.79 23.39 1.35
N ARG A 290 -0.51 23.10 1.08
CA ARG A 290 0.56 24.09 1.29
C ARG A 290 0.63 25.19 0.22
N ASP A 291 -0.10 25.06 -0.88
CA ASP A 291 0.02 25.98 -2.01
C ASP A 291 -0.63 27.34 -1.73
N VAL A 292 0.11 28.40 -2.05
CA VAL A 292 -0.41 29.77 -2.02
C VAL A 292 -1.29 29.96 -3.25
N ALA A 293 -2.55 30.36 -3.03
CA ALA A 293 -3.51 30.59 -4.10
C ALA A 293 -3.69 32.09 -4.42
N SER A 294 -3.48 32.97 -3.43
CA SER A 294 -3.61 34.42 -3.59
C SER A 294 -2.85 35.19 -2.50
N SER A 295 -3.00 36.52 -2.47
CA SER A 295 -2.42 37.38 -1.42
C SER A 295 -3.03 37.13 -0.03
N ALA A 296 -4.20 36.50 0.00
CA ALA A 296 -5.01 36.29 1.18
C ALA A 296 -5.25 34.82 1.53
N GLY A 297 -5.08 33.90 0.57
CA GLY A 297 -5.52 32.51 0.73
C GLY A 297 -4.55 31.44 0.26
N PHE A 298 -4.72 30.27 0.87
CA PHE A 298 -4.05 29.02 0.51
C PHE A 298 -5.05 28.03 -0.10
N ALA A 299 -4.55 27.08 -0.86
CA ALA A 299 -5.35 26.00 -1.43
C ALA A 299 -5.80 25.01 -0.34
N TYR A 300 -6.93 24.35 -0.58
CA TYR A 300 -7.46 23.30 0.28
C TYR A 300 -8.16 22.21 -0.55
N ALA A 301 -8.29 21.01 0.01
CA ALA A 301 -9.19 19.98 -0.50
C ALA A 301 -10.50 20.01 0.30
N ASP A 302 -11.62 20.25 -0.38
CA ASP A 302 -12.92 20.50 0.25
C ASP A 302 -13.60 19.23 0.74
N GLY A 303 -14.43 19.34 1.77
CA GLY A 303 -15.33 18.29 2.27
C GLY A 303 -16.28 17.70 1.21
N HIS A 304 -16.59 18.46 0.16
CA HIS A 304 -17.42 18.01 -0.97
C HIS A 304 -16.59 17.37 -2.10
N GLY A 305 -15.26 17.32 -1.97
CA GLY A 305 -14.35 16.61 -2.87
C GLY A 305 -13.69 17.47 -3.95
N ASN A 306 -14.11 18.71 -4.14
CA ASN A 306 -13.45 19.66 -5.05
C ASN A 306 -12.20 20.29 -4.41
N ALA A 307 -11.30 20.81 -5.24
CA ALA A 307 -10.27 21.73 -4.77
C ALA A 307 -10.92 23.10 -4.49
N GLY A 308 -10.31 23.88 -3.60
CA GLY A 308 -10.71 25.26 -3.31
C GLY A 308 -9.53 26.10 -2.84
N CYS A 309 -9.76 27.40 -2.68
CA CYS A 309 -8.87 28.26 -1.90
C CYS A 309 -9.69 29.16 -0.95
N LEU A 310 -9.17 29.42 0.24
CA LEU A 310 -9.82 30.31 1.20
C LEU A 310 -8.80 31.14 1.97
N GLY A 311 -9.30 32.16 2.65
CA GLY A 311 -8.49 33.05 3.48
C GLY A 311 -7.67 32.30 4.54
N ALA A 312 -6.41 32.69 4.70
CA ALA A 312 -5.45 32.04 5.58
C ALA A 312 -5.88 31.99 7.07
N SER A 313 -6.80 32.87 7.50
CA SER A 313 -7.32 32.93 8.88
C SER A 313 -8.41 31.91 9.21
N ASN A 314 -8.88 31.12 8.24
CA ASN A 314 -9.85 30.07 8.48
C ASN A 314 -9.20 28.86 9.16
N SER A 315 -9.96 28.14 9.98
CA SER A 315 -9.48 26.95 10.67
C SER A 315 -9.97 25.70 9.94
N TYR A 316 -9.05 24.97 9.29
CA TYR A 316 -9.33 23.73 8.56
C TYR A 316 -8.37 22.63 8.96
N GLY A 317 -8.68 21.42 8.49
CA GLY A 317 -7.97 20.22 8.87
C GLY A 317 -6.50 20.20 8.44
N VAL A 318 -5.65 19.75 9.35
CA VAL A 318 -4.25 19.42 9.11
C VAL A 318 -4.14 17.93 8.84
N ARG A 319 -3.89 17.55 7.59
CA ARG A 319 -3.71 16.16 7.16
C ARG A 319 -2.35 16.03 6.47
N PRO A 320 -1.29 15.68 7.22
CA PRO A 320 0.05 15.70 6.68
C PRO A 320 0.32 14.52 5.74
N VAL A 321 1.38 14.67 4.96
CA VAL A 321 2.04 13.63 4.17
C VAL A 321 3.49 13.50 4.62
N PHE A 322 3.99 12.28 4.73
CA PHE A 322 5.36 12.01 5.18
C PHE A 322 5.89 10.68 4.64
N GLY A 323 7.22 10.53 4.64
CA GLY A 323 7.87 9.26 4.29
C GLY A 323 8.12 8.41 5.53
N LEU A 324 7.78 7.13 5.46
CA LEU A 324 8.08 6.12 6.46
C LEU A 324 9.24 5.26 5.98
N VAL A 325 10.31 5.18 6.77
CA VAL A 325 11.54 4.41 6.48
C VAL A 325 11.68 3.22 7.42
N GLY A 326 12.58 2.30 7.07
CA GLY A 326 12.88 1.08 7.83
C GLY A 326 14.20 1.12 8.59
#